data_AF-A0A7Y1W2T8-F1
#
_entry.id   AF-A0A7Y1W2T8-F1
#
_cell.length_a   1.000
_cell.length_b   1.000
_cell.length_c   1.000
_cell.angle_alpha   90.00
_cell.angle_beta   90.00
_cell.angle_gamma   90.00
#
_symmetry.space_group_name_H-M   'P 1'
#
loop_
_entity.id
_entity.type
_entity.pdbx_description
1 polymer ?
#
loop_
_entity_poly.entity_id
_entity_poly.type
_entity_poly.pdbx_seq_one_letter_code
_entity_poly.pdbx_strand_id
1 'polypeptide(L)' 'MTPELNYLAWVSLFTALLWVPYILNTIAVRGITDAVGYPDHPKPLAPWAQRMKAA' A
#
# COMPACT_ATOMS: atom_id res chain seq x y z
N MET A 1 -10.22 24.98 9.66
CA MET A 1 -10.53 23.84 8.76
C MET A 1 -12.02 23.73 8.64
N THR A 2 -12.56 23.51 7.43
CA THR A 2 -14.00 23.23 7.27
C THR A 2 -14.28 21.76 7.64
N PRO A 3 -15.52 21.43 8.05
CA PRO A 3 -15.90 20.04 8.34
C PRO A 3 -15.65 19.09 7.16
N GLU A 4 -15.94 19.50 5.92
CA GLU A 4 -15.74 18.63 4.75
C GLU A 4 -14.26 18.31 4.53
N LEU A 5 -13.38 19.30 4.68
CA LEU A 5 -11.94 19.11 4.54
C LEU A 5 -11.37 18.21 5.64
N ASN A 6 -11.92 18.31 6.86
CA ASN A 6 -11.52 17.46 7.97
C ASN A 6 -11.91 16.00 7.70
N TYR A 7 -13.14 15.73 7.27
CA TYR A 7 -13.57 14.39 6.89
C TYR A 7 -12.75 13.82 5.74
N LEU A 8 -12.45 14.63 4.71
CA LEU A 8 -11.58 14.22 3.62
C LEU A 8 -10.19 13.81 4.15
N ALA A 9 -9.58 14.63 5.00
CA ALA A 9 -8.27 14.32 5.59
C ALA A 9 -8.28 13.02 6.39
N TRP A 10 -9.32 12.79 7.22
CA TRP A 10 -9.46 11.56 7.99
C TRP A 10 -9.64 10.32 7.12
N VAL A 11 -10.49 10.41 6.09
CA VAL A 11 -10.70 9.30 5.16
C VAL A 11 -9.42 9.00 4.38
N SER A 12 -8.74 10.02 3.87
CA SER A 12 -7.45 9.86 3.17
C SER A 12 -6.39 9.22 4.07
N LEU A 13 -6.30 9.65 5.33
CA LEU A 13 -5.38 9.06 6.31
C LEU A 13 -5.73 7.59 6.58
N PHE A 14 -7.01 7.30 6.78
CA PHE A 14 -7.48 5.93 7.02
C PHE A 14 -7.19 5.03 5.81
N THR A 15 -7.44 5.50 4.59
CA THR A 15 -7.07 4.80 3.36
C THR A 15 -5.57 4.55 3.32
N ALA A 16 -4.73 5.54 3.60
CA ALA A 16 -3.28 5.34 3.62
C ALA A 16 -2.87 4.26 4.64
N LEU A 17 -3.45 4.28 5.84
CA LEU A 17 -3.20 3.29 6.89
C LEU A 17 -3.61 1.87 6.50
N LEU A 18 -4.73 1.70 5.80
CA LEU A 18 -5.16 0.39 5.30
C LEU A 18 -4.16 -0.24 4.33
N TRP A 19 -3.42 0.58 3.57
CA TRP A 19 -2.41 0.09 2.61
C TRP A 19 -1.03 -0.15 3.23
N VAL A 20 -0.75 0.32 4.46
CA VAL A 20 0.55 0.14 5.13
C VAL A 20 0.99 -1.32 5.19
N PRO A 21 0.14 -2.31 5.57
CA PRO A 21 0.56 -3.71 5.61
C PRO A 21 1.04 -4.23 4.25
N TYR A 22 0.35 -3.87 3.17
CA TYR A 22 0.75 -4.25 1.81
C TYR A 22 2.09 -3.64 1.42
N ILE A 23 2.31 -2.36 1.73
CA ILE A 23 3.57 -1.66 1.46
C ILE A 23 4.72 -2.32 2.23
N LEU A 24 4.53 -2.61 3.52
CA LEU A 24 5.53 -3.29 4.35
C LEU A 24 5.86 -4.69 3.81
N ASN A 25 4.85 -5.48 3.41
CA ASN A 25 5.08 -6.78 2.80
C ASN A 25 5.84 -6.66 1.46
N THR A 26 5.52 -5.65 0.66
CA THR A 26 6.22 -5.39 -0.61
C THR A 26 7.69 -5.05 -0.37
N ILE A 27 7.98 -4.18 0.60
CA ILE A 27 9.34 -3.82 1.02
C ILE A 27 10.08 -5.04 1.58
N ALA A 28 9.44 -5.85 2.42
CA ALA A 28 10.06 -7.04 3.02
C ALA A 28 10.42 -8.11 1.98
N VAL A 29 9.58 -8.31 0.96
CA VAL A 29 9.77 -9.36 -0.07
C VAL A 29 10.71 -8.90 -1.19
N ARG A 30 10.59 -7.65 -1.63
CA ARG A 30 11.27 -7.13 -2.82
C ARG A 30 12.41 -6.16 -2.49
N GLY A 31 12.44 -5.60 -1.29
CA GLY A 31 13.31 -4.47 -0.96
C GLY A 31 12.69 -3.14 -1.39
N ILE A 32 13.22 -2.03 -0.87
CA ILE A 32 12.68 -0.68 -1.14
C ILE A 32 12.83 -0.30 -2.61
N THR A 33 13.98 -0.62 -3.23
CA THR A 33 14.29 -0.28 -4.63
C THR A 33 13.33 -0.94 -5.61
N ASP A 34 13.06 -2.24 -5.43
CA ASP A 34 12.18 -2.99 -6.33
C ASP A 34 10.69 -2.77 -6.00
N ALA A 35 10.38 -2.30 -4.78
CA ALA A 35 9.03 -1.89 -4.42
C ALA A 35 8.58 -0.64 -5.20
N VAL A 36 9.51 0.28 -5.51
CA VAL A 36 9.23 1.52 -6.27
C VAL A 36 9.67 1.44 -7.74
N GLY A 37 10.57 0.52 -8.09
CA GLY A 37 11.24 0.45 -9.39
C GLY A 37 10.53 -0.34 -10.49
N TYR A 38 9.35 -0.92 -10.21
CA TYR A 38 8.55 -1.70 -11.17
C TYR A 38 9.37 -2.70 -12.03
N PRO A 39 10.01 -3.72 -11.40
CA PRO A 39 10.87 -4.66 -12.12
C PRO A 39 10.07 -5.59 -13.06
N ASP A 40 10.69 -6.04 -14.16
CA ASP A 40 10.07 -6.91 -15.18
C ASP A 40 9.67 -8.30 -14.64
N HIS A 41 10.40 -8.81 -13.64
CA HIS A 41 10.14 -10.12 -13.00
C HIS A 41 10.09 -10.00 -11.48
N PRO A 42 9.02 -9.42 -10.93
CA PRO A 42 8.94 -9.17 -9.49
C PRO A 42 8.72 -10.48 -8.71
N LYS A 43 9.39 -10.61 -7.56
CA LYS A 43 9.14 -11.73 -6.63
C LYS A 43 7.65 -11.77 -6.21
N PRO A 44 7.05 -12.96 -6.10
CA PRO A 44 5.65 -13.09 -5.69
C PRO A 44 5.46 -12.57 -4.26
N LEU A 45 4.46 -11.70 -4.07
CA LEU A 45 4.04 -11.26 -2.74
C LEU A 45 3.28 -12.38 -2.01
N ALA A 46 3.12 -12.25 -0.70
CA ALA A 46 2.28 -13.16 0.08
C ALA A 46 0.84 -13.26 -0.50
N PRO A 47 0.18 -14.43 -0.42
CA PRO A 47 -1.14 -14.64 -1.03
C PRO A 47 -2.22 -13.67 -0.55
N TRP A 48 -2.16 -13.22 0.71
CA TRP A 48 -3.08 -12.21 1.24
C TRP A 48 -2.81 -10.82 0.65
N ALA A 49 -1.55 -10.46 0.40
CA ALA A 49 -1.16 -9.17 -0.17
C ALA A 49 -1.56 -9.07 -1.65
N GLN A 50 -1.52 -10.21 -2.37
CA GLN A 50 -2.06 -10.32 -3.73
C GLN A 50 -3.59 -10.08 -3.74
N ARG A 51 -4.32 -10.68 -2.79
CA ARG A 51 -5.77 -10.47 -2.65
C ARG A 51 -6.10 -9.02 -2.31
N MET A 52 -5.33 -8.41 -1.41
CA MET A 52 -5.54 -7.02 -1.00
C MET A 52 -5.29 -6.02 -2.13
N LYS A 53 -4.36 -6.32 -3.05
CA LYS A 53 -4.16 -5.51 -4.27
C LYS A 53 -5.29 -5.67 -5.30
N ALA A 54 -5.95 -6.82 -5.30
CA ALA A 54 -7.00 -7.17 -6.26
C ALA A 54 -8.42 -6.80 -5.78
N ALA A 55 -8.57 -6.43 -4.50
CA ALA A 55 -9.81 -5.94 -3.90
C ALA A 55 -10.05 -4.49 -4.30
#